data_AF-A0A948RDL2-F1
#
_entry.id   AF-A0A948RDL2-F1
#
_cell.length_a   1.000
_cell.length_b   1.000
_cell.length_c   1.000
_cell.angle_alpha   90.00
_cell.angle_beta   90.00
_cell.angle_gamma   90.00
#
_symmetry.space_group_name_H-M   'P 1'
#
loop_
_entity.id
_entity.type
_entity.pdbx_description
1 polymer ?
#
loop_
_entity_poly.entity_id
_entity_poly.type
_entity_poly.pdbx_seq_one_letter_code
_entity_poly.pdbx_strand_id
1 'polypeptide(L)' 'MTITTYEGIVERGKIRLRPGIRLPEKTRVYIVVPGLQVEKTARVSTPRLAHPEQASDFKLEVSEDKSDASVRC' A
#
# COMPACT_ATOMS: atom_id res chain seq x y z
N MET A 1 4.05 -31.32 6.91
CA MET A 1 4.90 -30.11 6.82
C MET A 1 5.25 -29.71 8.24
N THR A 2 6.53 -29.79 8.62
CA THR A 2 6.96 -29.50 9.99
C THR A 2 7.21 -28.00 10.11
N ILE A 3 6.42 -27.33 10.94
CA ILE A 3 6.55 -25.89 11.20
C ILE A 3 7.26 -25.74 12.55
N THR A 4 8.38 -25.02 12.54
CA THR A 4 9.10 -24.65 13.77
C THR A 4 8.90 -23.16 14.00
N THR A 5 8.33 -22.82 15.16
CA THR A 5 8.10 -21.43 15.56
C THR A 5 9.27 -20.94 16.40
N TYR A 6 9.85 -19.80 16.03
CA TYR A 6 10.89 -19.14 16.81
C TYR A 6 10.35 -17.82 17.37
N GLU A 7 10.64 -17.56 18.63
CA GLU A 7 10.40 -16.25 19.23
C GLU A 7 11.57 -15.30 18.91
N GLY A 8 11.24 -14.10 18.47
CA GLY A 8 12.20 -13.04 18.23
C GLY A 8 11.63 -11.69 18.65
N ILE A 9 12.52 -10.77 19.02
CA ILE A 9 12.16 -9.40 19.39
C ILE A 9 12.54 -8.48 18.25
N VAL A 10 11.67 -7.51 17.94
CA VAL A 10 11.99 -6.46 16.98
C VAL A 10 12.81 -5.38 17.67
N GLU A 11 14.08 -5.24 17.29
CA GLU A 11 14.96 -4.17 17.76
C GLU A 11 15.37 -3.30 16.56
N ARG A 12 15.11 -1.99 16.63
CA ARG A 12 15.44 -1.03 15.55
C ARG A 12 14.93 -1.46 14.17
N GLY A 13 13.71 -2.00 14.11
CA GLY A 13 13.08 -2.47 12.87
C GLY A 13 13.67 -3.77 12.31
N LYS A 14 14.56 -4.45 13.03
CA LYS A 14 15.13 -5.75 12.66
C LYS A 14 14.66 -6.82 13.62
N ILE A 15 14.25 -7.97 13.10
CA ILE A 15 13.90 -9.13 13.93
C ILE A 15 15.20 -9.77 14.42
N ARG A 16 15.37 -9.85 15.74
CA ARG A 16 16.48 -10.56 16.37
C ARG A 16 15.95 -11.83 17.01
N LEU A 17 16.50 -12.96 16.56
CA LEU A 17 16.25 -14.26 17.17
C LEU A 17 17.16 -14.44 18.39
N ARG A 18 16.75 -15.32 19.31
CA ARG A 18 17.60 -15.70 20.44
C ARG A 18 18.95 -16.26 19.95
N PRO A 19 20.04 -16.05 20.70
CA PRO A 19 21.35 -16.60 20.34
C PRO A 19 21.29 -18.12 20.14
N GLY A 20 22.01 -18.62 19.13
CA GLY A 20 22.09 -20.06 18.84
C GLY A 20 21.05 -20.58 17.84
N ILE A 21 20.03 -19.79 17.49
CA ILE A 21 19.10 -20.16 16.42
C ILE A 21 19.78 -19.93 15.06
N ARG A 22 19.93 -21.00 14.29
CA ARG A 22 20.41 -20.94 12.89
C ARG A 22 19.30 -21.43 11.97
N LEU A 23 18.88 -20.56 11.06
CA LEU A 23 17.94 -20.94 10.01
C LEU A 23 18.71 -21.57 8.85
N PRO A 24 18.20 -22.64 8.21
CA PRO A 24 18.86 -23.23 7.05
C PRO A 24 18.90 -22.25 5.87
N GLU A 25 19.92 -22.37 5.02
CA GLU A 25 20.05 -21.52 3.83
C GLU A 25 18.83 -21.67 2.90
N LYS A 26 18.46 -20.56 2.24
CA LYS A 26 17.35 -20.48 1.28
C LYS A 26 15.96 -20.87 1.86
N THR A 27 15.80 -20.84 3.19
CA THR A 27 14.51 -21.12 3.84
C THR A 27 13.58 -19.91 3.78
N ARG A 28 12.33 -20.13 3.36
CA ARG A 28 11.27 -19.11 3.44
C ARG A 28 10.80 -18.96 4.89
N VAL A 29 10.75 -17.72 5.38
CA VAL A 29 10.30 -17.38 6.73
C VAL A 29 9.02 -16.57 6.64
N TYR A 30 8.04 -16.92 7.46
CA TYR A 30 6.80 -16.17 7.65
C TYR A 30 6.84 -15.49 9.01
N ILE A 31 6.51 -14.20 9.06
CA ILE A 31 6.50 -13.40 10.29
C ILE A 31 5.04 -13.13 10.63
N VAL A 32 4.63 -13.51 11.84
CA VAL A 32 3.30 -13.22 12.37
C VAL A 32 3.45 -12.11 13.40
N VAL A 33 2.92 -10.92 13.11
CA VAL A 33 2.93 -9.78 14.03
C VAL A 33 1.51 -9.53 14.54
N PRO A 34 1.19 -9.87 15.81
CA PRO A 34 -0.14 -9.61 16.36
C PRO A 34 -0.34 -8.11 16.54
N GLY A 35 -1.53 -7.60 16.18
CA GLY A 35 -1.91 -6.20 16.42
C GLY A 35 -1.28 -5.16 15.49
N LEU A 36 -0.55 -5.57 14.44
CA LEU A 36 -0.08 -4.65 13.42
C LEU A 36 -1.27 -4.20 12.56
N GLN A 37 -1.88 -3.06 12.91
CA GLN A 37 -2.74 -2.34 11.98
C GLN A 37 -1.83 -1.71 10.93
N VAL A 38 -1.59 -2.42 9.83
CA VAL A 38 -1.02 -1.79 8.65
C VAL A 38 -2.01 -0.71 8.25
N GLU A 39 -1.65 0.56 8.46
CA GLU A 39 -2.43 1.67 7.95
C GLU A 39 -2.62 1.43 6.46
N LYS A 40 -3.84 1.05 6.08
CA LYS A 40 -4.20 0.95 4.67
C LYS A 40 -4.19 2.38 4.19
N THR A 41 -3.09 2.78 3.56
CA THR A 41 -3.04 4.07 2.88
C THR A 41 -4.24 4.08 1.94
N ALA A 42 -5.19 4.97 2.18
CA ALA A 42 -6.38 5.07 1.36
C ALA A 42 -5.93 5.35 -0.07
N ARG A 43 -6.03 4.35 -0.95
CA ARG A 43 -5.70 4.55 -2.36
C ARG A 43 -6.89 5.22 -3.01
N VAL A 44 -6.74 6.50 -3.33
CA VAL A 44 -7.63 7.15 -4.28
C VAL A 44 -7.31 6.54 -5.64
N SER A 45 -8.21 5.72 -6.17
CA SER A 45 -8.05 5.18 -7.52
C SER A 45 -8.15 6.34 -8.50
N THR A 46 -7.14 6.52 -9.34
CA THR A 46 -7.23 7.46 -10.47
C THR A 46 -8.39 7.02 -11.36
N PRO A 47 -9.35 7.91 -11.68
CA PRO A 47 -10.41 7.60 -12.64
C PRO A 47 -9.79 7.18 -13.98
N ARG A 48 -10.35 6.15 -14.60
CA ARG A 48 -10.00 5.74 -15.96
C ARG A 48 -11.25 5.82 -16.83
N LEU A 49 -11.08 6.00 -18.13
CA LEU A 49 -12.17 5.84 -19.08
C LEU A 49 -12.69 4.40 -19.00
N ALA A 50 -14.02 4.22 -19.06
CA ALA A 50 -14.64 2.90 -19.15
C ALA A 50 -14.19 2.16 -20.42
N HIS A 51 -13.93 2.92 -21.49
CA HIS A 51 -13.49 2.45 -22.81
C HIS A 51 -12.27 3.26 -23.25
N PRO A 52 -11.04 2.74 -23.08
CA PRO A 52 -9.81 3.47 -23.42
C PRO A 52 -9.73 3.92 -24.89
N GLU A 53 -10.38 3.20 -25.80
CA GLU A 53 -10.46 3.48 -27.23
C GLU A 53 -11.16 4.80 -27.56
N GLN A 54 -12.02 5.31 -26.66
CA GLN A 54 -12.76 6.57 -26.85
C GLN A 54 -11.95 7.82 -26.47
N ALA A 55 -10.67 7.67 -26.12
CA ALA A 55 -9.83 8.81 -25.72
C ALA A 55 -9.78 9.91 -26.81
N SER A 56 -9.92 9.56 -28.09
CA SER A 56 -9.97 10.53 -29.20
C SER A 56 -11.21 11.43 -29.19
N ASP A 57 -12.29 10.99 -28.54
CA ASP A 57 -13.57 11.69 -28.51
C ASP A 57 -13.58 12.83 -27.48
N PHE A 58 -12.66 12.78 -26.51
CA PHE A 58 -12.49 13.81 -25.50
C PHE A 58 -11.49 14.87 -25.99
N LYS A 59 -12.01 16.05 -26.36
CA LYS A 59 -11.20 17.23 -26.69
C LYS A 59 -11.17 18.17 -25.51
N LEU A 60 -9.97 18.59 -25.11
CA LEU A 60 -9.79 19.62 -24.10
C LEU A 60 -10.19 20.97 -24.69
N GLU A 61 -11.20 21.60 -24.12
CA GLU A 61 -11.53 22.99 -24.36
C GLU A 61 -11.29 23.77 -23.08
N VAL A 62 -10.51 24.86 -23.17
CA VAL A 62 -10.22 25.74 -22.03
C VAL A 62 -10.94 27.05 -22.31
N SER A 63 -11.95 27.35 -21.50
CA SER A 63 -12.68 28.62 -21.52
C SER A 63 -12.39 29.38 -20.23
N GLU A 64 -12.14 30.68 -20.34
CA GLU A 64 -12.13 31.58 -19.18
C GLU A 64 -13.58 31.89 -18.80
N ASP A 65 -13.97 31.47 -17.60
CA ASP A 65 -15.30 31.79 -17.08
C ASP A 65 -15.30 33.16 -16.38
N LYS A 66 -16.44 33.85 -16.44
CA LYS A 66 -16.58 35.16 -15.78
C LYS A 66 -16.94 34.97 -14.32
N SER A 67 -15.92 35.09 -13.47
CA SER A 67 -15.94 35.11 -12.01
C SER A 67 -16.31 33.79 -11.33
N ASP A 68 -15.60 33.49 -10.23
CA ASP A 68 -15.90 32.34 -9.38
C ASP A 68 -17.37 32.37 -8.95
N ALA A 69 -18.00 31.19 -8.97
CA ALA A 69 -19.31 31.00 -8.36
C ALA A 69 -19.18 31.32 -6.86
N SER A 70 -19.50 32.55 -6.48
CA SER A 70 -19.54 32.97 -5.10
C SER A 70 -20.70 32.24 -4.45
N VAL A 71 -20.37 31.18 -3.71
CA VAL A 71 -21.31 30.51 -2.82
C VAL A 71 -21.73 31.55 -1.78
N ARG A 72 -22.94 32.11 -1.93
CA ARG A 72 -23.58 32.86 -0.85
C ARG A 72 -24.02 31.84 0.19
N CYS A 73 -23.30 31.85 1.32
CA CYS A 73 -23.69 31.16 2.55
C CYS A 73 -25.06 31.64 3.05
#